data_AF-A0A2E3ESG8-F1
#
_entry.id   AF-A0A2E3ESG8-F1
#
_cell.length_a   1.000
_cell.length_b   1.000
_cell.length_c   1.000
_cell.angle_alpha   90.00
_cell.angle_beta   90.00
_cell.angle_gamma   90.00
#
_symmetry.space_group_name_H-M   'P 1'
#
loop_
_entity.id
_entity.type
_entity.pdbx_description
1 polymer ?
#
loop_
_entity_poly.entity_id
_entity_poly.type
_entity_poly.pdbx_seq_one_letter_code
_entity_poly.pdbx_strand_id
1 'polypeptide(L)'
;MNVKGNLRADLQQRIDTLRAERGENVQLSEVTEVVEALLGTMDGDITAQELQLYGELNELATYIQRAKLEIAELSPHEIRTDHIPSATDELDAIVGATEVATSNILDAVETIETALDGMEGEAADRMRDQVTRIYEACNFQDVTGQRIGKVVKTLKYIEIKIDAMISVFGDMGEAEKAPADPSHKTWKDVVSRVDDDQTLEGPASNDDAIRQEDIDALFD
;
A
#
# COMPACT_ATOMS: atom_id res chain seq x y z
N MET A 1 -51.36 23.80 -10.95
CA MET A 1 -50.16 24.12 -11.74
C MET A 1 -48.97 23.40 -11.13
N ASN A 2 -48.11 22.83 -11.97
CA ASN A 2 -47.16 21.76 -11.68
C ASN A 2 -45.86 22.27 -11.02
N VAL A 3 -45.93 22.74 -9.78
CA VAL A 3 -44.78 23.33 -9.06
C VAL A 3 -43.66 22.31 -8.82
N LYS A 4 -44.00 21.06 -8.48
CA LYS A 4 -43.03 19.97 -8.24
C LYS A 4 -42.29 19.52 -9.51
N GLY A 5 -42.93 19.59 -10.67
CA GLY A 5 -42.30 19.27 -11.95
C GLY A 5 -41.24 20.29 -12.38
N ASN A 6 -41.50 21.58 -12.12
CA ASN A 6 -40.55 22.65 -12.42
C ASN A 6 -39.34 22.63 -11.47
N LEU A 7 -39.54 22.36 -10.18
CA LEU A 7 -38.44 22.30 -9.20
C LEU A 7 -37.42 21.20 -9.54
N ARG A 8 -37.91 20.02 -9.93
CA ARG A 8 -37.04 18.90 -10.31
C ARG A 8 -36.25 19.20 -11.59
N ALA A 9 -36.86 19.89 -12.55
CA ALA A 9 -36.19 20.30 -13.77
C ALA A 9 -35.11 21.37 -13.51
N ASP A 10 -35.41 22.35 -12.65
CA ASP A 10 -34.50 23.45 -12.31
C ASP A 10 -33.30 22.98 -11.47
N LEU A 11 -33.53 22.06 -10.52
CA LEU A 11 -32.47 21.41 -9.75
C LEU A 11 -31.58 20.54 -10.65
N GLN A 12 -32.19 19.75 -11.53
CA GLN A 12 -31.45 18.90 -12.45
C GLN A 12 -30.59 19.75 -13.40
N GLN A 13 -31.14 20.85 -13.91
CA GLN A 13 -30.41 21.78 -14.77
C GLN A 13 -29.23 22.43 -14.03
N ARG A 14 -29.38 22.81 -12.76
CA ARG A 14 -28.28 23.36 -11.94
C ARG A 14 -27.22 22.32 -11.60
N ILE A 15 -27.61 21.10 -11.23
CA ILE A 15 -26.67 19.98 -11.00
C ILE A 15 -25.92 19.65 -12.29
N ASP A 16 -26.61 19.61 -13.43
CA ASP A 16 -26.00 19.31 -14.72
C ASP A 16 -25.06 20.45 -15.18
N THR A 17 -25.38 21.71 -14.85
CA THR A 17 -24.50 22.87 -15.12
C THR A 17 -23.23 22.81 -14.26
N LEU A 18 -23.36 22.56 -12.95
CA LEU A 18 -22.22 22.41 -12.04
C LEU A 18 -21.33 21.22 -12.45
N ARG A 19 -21.93 20.10 -12.86
CA ARG A 19 -21.20 18.94 -13.41
C ARG A 19 -20.51 19.25 -14.73
N ALA A 20 -21.13 20.05 -15.61
CA ALA A 20 -20.54 20.41 -16.90
C ALA A 20 -19.37 21.38 -16.77
N GLU A 21 -19.40 22.30 -15.80
CA GLU A 21 -18.33 23.28 -15.58
C GLU A 21 -17.13 22.70 -14.82
N ARG A 22 -17.33 21.74 -13.90
CA ARG A 22 -16.28 21.30 -12.97
C ARG A 22 -16.12 19.78 -12.79
N GLY A 23 -16.91 18.95 -13.47
CA GLY A 23 -16.83 17.48 -13.40
C GLY A 23 -17.50 16.90 -12.15
N GLU A 24 -16.96 15.81 -11.59
CA GLU A 24 -17.50 15.16 -10.37
C GLU A 24 -17.06 15.84 -9.06
N ASN A 25 -16.20 16.86 -9.13
CA ASN A 25 -15.74 17.61 -7.96
C ASN A 25 -16.63 18.83 -7.71
N VAL A 26 -17.49 18.73 -6.69
CA VAL A 26 -18.38 19.82 -6.23
C VAL A 26 -17.95 20.23 -4.83
N GLN A 27 -17.75 21.53 -4.61
CA GLN A 27 -17.35 22.05 -3.29
C GLN A 27 -18.55 22.11 -2.34
N LEU A 28 -18.31 21.89 -1.04
CA LEU A 28 -19.38 21.83 -0.04
C LEU A 28 -20.18 23.15 0.06
N SER A 29 -19.51 24.30 -0.10
CA SER A 29 -20.15 25.62 -0.14
C SER A 29 -21.19 25.73 -1.27
N GLU A 30 -20.92 25.08 -2.41
CA GLU A 30 -21.83 25.08 -3.56
C GLU A 30 -23.01 24.13 -3.32
N VAL A 31 -22.79 23.01 -2.64
CA VAL A 31 -23.89 22.13 -2.19
C VAL A 31 -24.80 22.89 -1.22
N THR A 32 -24.22 23.64 -0.28
CA THR A 32 -24.97 24.49 0.65
C THR A 32 -25.74 25.58 -0.09
N GLU A 33 -25.14 26.27 -1.05
CA GLU A 33 -25.80 27.30 -1.86
C GLU A 33 -26.95 26.75 -2.73
N VAL A 34 -26.76 25.59 -3.37
CA VAL A 34 -27.82 24.97 -4.20
C VAL A 34 -29.00 24.54 -3.32
N VAL A 35 -28.72 23.98 -2.13
CA VAL A 35 -29.75 23.58 -1.17
C VAL A 35 -30.47 24.79 -0.56
N GLU A 36 -29.75 25.86 -0.25
CA GLU A 36 -30.32 27.11 0.26
C GLU A 36 -31.18 27.83 -0.80
N ALA A 37 -30.73 27.83 -2.05
CA ALA A 37 -31.49 28.39 -3.17
C ALA A 37 -32.78 27.58 -3.48
N LEU A 38 -32.77 26.25 -3.31
CA LEU A 38 -33.98 25.44 -3.42
C LEU A 38 -35.02 25.79 -2.36
N LEU A 39 -34.58 25.96 -1.11
CA LEU A 39 -35.46 26.32 0.00
C LEU A 39 -36.00 27.74 -0.14
N GLY A 40 -35.19 28.67 -0.66
CA GLY A 40 -35.63 30.04 -0.97
C GLY A 40 -36.72 30.11 -2.06
N THR A 41 -36.84 29.09 -2.90
CA THR A 41 -37.92 28.98 -3.90
C THR A 41 -39.18 28.26 -3.40
N MET A 42 -39.13 27.63 -2.21
CA MET A 42 -40.28 27.00 -1.57
C MET A 42 -40.98 28.01 -0.67
N ASP A 43 -42.01 28.65 -1.23
CA ASP A 43 -42.91 29.55 -0.49
C ASP A 43 -43.70 28.74 0.56
N GLY A 44 -43.28 28.82 1.84
CA GLY A 44 -44.16 28.72 3.00
C GLY A 44 -44.32 27.39 3.75
N ASP A 45 -43.96 26.22 3.22
CA ASP A 45 -44.13 24.92 3.92
C ASP A 45 -42.82 24.12 3.95
N ILE A 46 -41.88 24.51 4.81
CA ILE A 46 -40.78 23.62 5.24
C ILE A 46 -41.35 22.74 6.35
N THR A 47 -41.50 21.46 6.07
CA THR A 47 -41.97 20.49 7.07
C THR A 47 -40.88 20.25 8.12
N ALA A 48 -41.28 19.92 9.35
CA ALA A 48 -40.32 19.61 10.42
C ALA A 48 -39.36 18.46 10.06
N GLN A 49 -39.78 17.56 9.15
CA GLN A 49 -38.98 16.45 8.63
C GLN A 49 -37.87 16.94 7.68
N GLU A 50 -38.12 17.97 6.86
CA GLU A 50 -37.12 18.58 5.99
C GLU A 50 -36.06 19.36 6.79
N LEU A 51 -36.46 20.02 7.88
CA LEU A 51 -35.53 20.70 8.80
C LEU A 51 -34.64 19.71 9.56
N GLN A 52 -35.20 18.56 9.97
CA GLN A 52 -34.44 17.49 10.61
C GLN A 52 -33.41 16.89 9.64
N LEU A 53 -33.82 16.58 8.41
CA LEU A 53 -32.94 16.06 7.37
C LEU A 53 -31.80 17.05 7.05
N TYR A 54 -32.09 18.35 7.03
CA TYR A 54 -31.06 19.39 6.89
C TYR A 54 -30.04 19.35 8.03
N GLY A 55 -30.50 19.22 9.28
CA GLY A 55 -29.62 19.09 10.45
C GLY A 55 -28.70 17.88 10.33
N GLU A 56 -29.25 16.72 9.98
CA GLU A 56 -28.50 15.47 9.80
C GLU A 56 -27.47 15.56 8.65
N LEU A 57 -27.83 16.18 7.52
CA LEU A 57 -26.92 16.41 6.39
C LEU A 57 -25.80 17.39 6.75
N ASN A 58 -26.10 18.44 7.51
CA ASN A 58 -25.11 19.42 7.97
C ASN A 58 -24.12 18.81 8.98
N GLU A 59 -24.61 17.95 9.87
CA GLU A 59 -23.75 17.18 10.78
C GLU A 59 -22.83 16.23 10.02
N LEU A 60 -23.36 15.50 9.03
CA LEU A 60 -22.57 14.62 8.17
C LEU A 60 -21.50 15.40 7.38
N ALA A 61 -21.87 16.55 6.81
CA ALA A 61 -20.94 17.42 6.09
C ALA A 61 -19.80 17.92 6.99
N THR A 62 -20.14 18.35 8.21
CA THR A 62 -19.15 18.79 9.22
C THR A 62 -18.22 17.65 9.62
N TYR A 63 -18.76 16.43 9.79
CA TYR A 63 -17.97 15.24 10.10
C TYR A 63 -16.99 14.90 8.97
N ILE A 64 -17.46 14.90 7.72
CA ILE A 64 -16.61 14.68 6.54
C ILE A 64 -15.49 15.72 6.50
N GLN A 65 -15.78 16.99 6.77
CA GLN A 65 -14.77 18.06 6.78
C GLN A 65 -13.69 17.86 7.85
N ARG A 66 -14.06 17.39 9.05
CA ARG A 66 -13.07 17.06 10.10
C ARG A 66 -12.19 15.88 9.70
N ALA A 67 -12.80 14.79 9.24
CA ALA A 67 -12.05 13.62 8.76
C ALA A 67 -11.09 14.00 7.61
N LYS A 68 -11.54 14.92 6.75
CA LYS A 68 -10.76 15.51 5.68
C LYS A 68 -9.50 16.23 6.19
N LEU A 69 -9.63 17.11 7.19
CA LEU A 69 -8.50 17.80 7.81
C LEU A 69 -7.54 16.83 8.52
N GLU A 70 -8.06 15.85 9.25
CA GLU A 70 -7.26 14.81 9.92
C GLU A 70 -6.44 13.99 8.91
N ILE A 71 -7.00 13.68 7.74
CA ILE A 71 -6.28 12.99 6.66
C ILE A 71 -5.20 13.89 6.06
N ALA A 72 -5.44 15.20 5.94
CA ALA A 72 -4.43 16.14 5.45
C ALA A 72 -3.23 16.28 6.40
N GLU A 73 -3.46 16.18 7.72
CA GLU A 73 -2.39 16.17 8.74
C GLU A 73 -1.46 14.95 8.66
N LEU A 74 -1.91 13.84 8.06
CA LEU A 74 -1.07 12.66 7.82
C LEU A 74 -0.04 12.88 6.70
N SER A 75 -0.03 14.03 6.05
CA SER A 75 0.80 14.35 4.88
C SER A 75 0.89 13.20 3.85
N PRO A 76 -0.24 12.69 3.31
CA PRO A 76 -0.22 11.53 2.42
C PRO A 76 0.68 11.72 1.20
N HIS A 77 0.84 12.98 0.73
CA HIS A 77 1.72 13.32 -0.38
C HIS A 77 3.20 13.04 -0.05
N GLU A 78 3.68 13.47 1.13
CA GLU A 78 5.06 13.27 1.58
C GLU A 78 5.37 11.78 1.78
N ILE A 79 4.42 11.02 2.32
CA ILE A 79 4.57 9.56 2.45
C ILE A 79 4.76 8.89 1.09
N ARG A 80 4.00 9.34 0.08
CA ARG A 80 4.10 8.81 -1.28
C ARG A 80 5.38 9.23 -2.01
N THR A 81 5.77 10.50 -1.93
CA THR A 81 6.90 10.99 -2.74
C THR A 81 8.25 10.71 -2.12
N ASP A 82 8.33 10.66 -0.79
CA ASP A 82 9.60 10.69 -0.09
C ASP A 82 9.79 9.40 0.74
N HIS A 83 8.87 9.10 1.65
CA HIS A 83 9.09 8.02 2.62
C HIS A 83 9.02 6.61 2.03
N ILE A 84 7.98 6.28 1.24
CA ILE A 84 7.83 4.93 0.67
C ILE A 84 8.92 4.63 -0.37
N PRO A 85 9.22 5.53 -1.33
CA PRO A 85 10.30 5.30 -2.28
C PRO A 85 11.66 5.14 -1.58
N SER A 86 12.01 6.04 -0.65
CA SER A 86 13.28 5.97 0.09
C SER A 86 13.41 4.67 0.87
N ALA A 87 12.36 4.25 1.58
CA ALA A 87 12.38 2.99 2.33
C ALA A 87 12.50 1.77 1.41
N THR A 88 11.88 1.80 0.24
CA THR A 88 11.99 0.72 -0.75
C THR A 88 13.40 0.62 -1.31
N ASP A 89 13.99 1.76 -1.68
CA ASP A 89 15.36 1.83 -2.23
C ASP A 89 16.40 1.39 -1.18
N GLU A 90 16.25 1.81 0.08
CA GLU A 90 17.12 1.36 1.18
C GLU A 90 17.01 -0.15 1.41
N LEU A 91 15.80 -0.72 1.37
CA LEU A 91 15.59 -2.16 1.53
C LEU A 91 16.18 -2.96 0.37
N ASP A 92 16.02 -2.49 -0.87
CA ASP A 92 16.64 -3.12 -2.05
C ASP A 92 18.18 -3.04 -1.98
N ALA A 93 18.74 -1.91 -1.52
CA ALA A 93 20.17 -1.75 -1.30
C ALA A 93 20.70 -2.70 -0.21
N ILE A 94 19.94 -2.92 0.87
CA ILE A 94 20.28 -3.91 1.91
C ILE A 94 20.31 -5.31 1.32
N VAL A 95 19.30 -5.71 0.54
CA VAL A 95 19.27 -7.03 -0.11
C VAL A 95 20.51 -7.21 -0.96
N GLY A 96 20.79 -6.28 -1.88
CA GLY A 96 21.97 -6.37 -2.75
C GLY A 96 23.29 -6.40 -1.99
N ALA A 97 23.45 -5.58 -0.95
CA ALA A 97 24.65 -5.58 -0.11
C ALA A 97 24.83 -6.92 0.62
N THR A 98 23.74 -7.53 1.10
CA THR A 98 23.78 -8.84 1.78
C THR A 98 24.08 -9.99 0.83
N GLU A 99 23.58 -9.95 -0.42
CA GLU A 99 23.92 -10.92 -1.46
C GLU A 99 25.42 -10.88 -1.78
N VAL A 100 25.97 -9.68 -2.00
CA VAL A 100 27.40 -9.48 -2.29
C VAL A 100 28.26 -9.94 -1.12
N ALA A 101 27.88 -9.58 0.12
CA ALA A 101 28.60 -10.02 1.31
C ALA A 101 28.59 -11.56 1.44
N THR A 102 27.46 -12.20 1.16
CA THR A 102 27.32 -13.66 1.21
C THR A 102 28.18 -14.33 0.14
N SER A 103 28.18 -13.82 -1.09
CA SER A 103 29.06 -14.32 -2.16
C SER A 103 30.53 -14.24 -1.74
N ASN A 104 30.98 -13.11 -1.19
CA ASN A 104 32.36 -12.96 -0.75
C ASN A 104 32.73 -13.93 0.40
N ILE A 105 31.78 -14.24 1.30
CA ILE A 105 31.99 -15.23 2.36
C ILE A 105 32.14 -16.62 1.75
N LEU A 106 31.27 -17.00 0.82
CA LEU A 106 31.33 -18.30 0.14
C LEU A 106 32.63 -18.47 -0.65
N ASP A 107 33.05 -17.46 -1.42
CA ASP A 107 34.32 -17.47 -2.16
C ASP A 107 35.53 -17.66 -1.22
N ALA A 108 35.52 -17.00 -0.06
CA ALA A 108 36.56 -17.15 0.94
C ALA A 108 36.58 -18.56 1.55
N VAL A 109 35.39 -19.15 1.76
CA VAL A 109 35.23 -20.52 2.28
C VAL A 109 35.70 -21.55 1.25
N GLU A 110 35.38 -21.39 -0.04
CA GLU A 110 35.91 -22.24 -1.13
C GLU A 110 37.44 -22.19 -1.20
N THR A 111 38.02 -21.00 -1.00
CA THR A 111 39.48 -20.84 -0.95
C THR A 111 40.09 -21.59 0.25
N ILE A 112 39.41 -21.55 1.41
CA ILE A 112 39.82 -22.31 2.60
C ILE A 112 39.72 -23.81 2.33
N GLU A 113 38.63 -24.27 1.72
CA GLU A 113 38.39 -25.66 1.36
C GLU A 113 39.48 -26.19 0.43
N THR A 114 39.82 -25.43 -0.61
CA THR A 114 40.92 -25.76 -1.54
C THR A 114 42.27 -25.82 -0.83
N ALA A 115 42.51 -24.99 0.20
CA ALA A 115 43.75 -25.06 0.96
C ALA A 115 43.81 -26.28 1.90
N LEU A 116 42.66 -26.83 2.30
CA LEU A 116 42.56 -28.06 3.07
C LEU A 116 42.72 -29.32 2.21
N ASP A 117 42.65 -29.21 0.88
CA ASP A 117 42.91 -30.33 -0.02
C ASP A 117 44.37 -30.78 0.09
N GLY A 118 44.55 -32.03 0.50
CA GLY A 118 45.87 -32.62 0.79
C GLY A 118 46.37 -32.41 2.22
N MET A 119 45.60 -31.74 3.09
CA MET A 119 45.85 -31.73 4.54
C MET A 119 45.11 -32.89 5.21
N GLU A 120 45.82 -33.68 6.01
CA GLU A 120 45.25 -34.81 6.78
C GLU A 120 45.41 -34.58 8.29
N GLY A 121 44.52 -35.19 9.07
CA GLY A 121 44.54 -35.19 10.52
C GLY A 121 43.39 -34.40 11.16
N GLU A 122 43.23 -34.58 12.47
CA GLU A 122 42.09 -34.10 13.26
C GLU A 122 41.83 -32.58 13.12
N ALA A 123 42.89 -31.78 12.96
CA ALA A 123 42.76 -30.34 12.76
C ALA A 123 42.16 -29.98 11.39
N ALA A 124 42.51 -30.72 10.32
CA ALA A 124 41.96 -30.51 8.99
C ALA A 124 40.48 -30.93 8.94
N ASP A 125 40.14 -32.06 9.60
CA ASP A 125 38.75 -32.52 9.69
C ASP A 125 37.86 -31.52 10.43
N ARG A 126 38.33 -30.99 11.57
CA ARG A 126 37.62 -29.93 12.29
C ARG A 126 37.39 -28.67 11.46
N MET A 127 38.33 -28.31 10.60
CA MET A 127 38.21 -27.17 9.69
C MET A 127 37.18 -27.45 8.58
N ARG A 128 37.16 -28.66 8.00
CA ARG A 128 36.13 -29.08 7.04
C ARG A 128 34.74 -29.01 7.65
N ASP A 129 34.58 -29.47 8.89
CA ASP A 129 33.29 -29.36 9.60
C ASP A 129 32.84 -27.89 9.75
N GLN A 130 33.77 -26.96 10.01
CA GLN A 130 33.42 -25.53 10.06
C GLN A 130 33.05 -24.96 8.69
N VAL A 131 33.76 -25.35 7.64
CA VAL A 131 33.44 -24.97 6.25
C VAL A 131 32.02 -25.39 5.89
N THR A 132 31.65 -26.65 6.13
CA THR A 132 30.28 -27.16 5.91
C THR A 132 29.25 -26.34 6.68
N ARG A 133 29.53 -26.05 7.95
CA ARG A 133 28.61 -25.27 8.79
C ARG A 133 28.43 -23.83 8.30
N ILE A 134 29.44 -23.22 7.68
CA ILE A 134 29.32 -21.89 7.09
C ILE A 134 28.44 -21.94 5.83
N TYR A 135 28.62 -22.93 4.95
CA TYR A 135 27.73 -23.11 3.79
C TYR A 135 26.26 -23.23 4.20
N GLU A 136 25.96 -24.05 5.22
CA GLU A 136 24.60 -24.20 5.76
C GLU A 136 24.06 -22.88 6.33
N ALA A 137 24.88 -22.11 7.05
CA ALA A 137 24.48 -20.83 7.63
C ALA A 137 24.21 -19.76 6.56
N CYS A 138 25.00 -19.73 5.49
CA CYS A 138 24.81 -18.80 4.38
C CYS A 138 23.56 -19.10 3.55
N ASN A 139 23.09 -20.35 3.52
CA ASN A 139 21.88 -20.75 2.81
C ASN A 139 20.59 -20.08 3.38
N PHE A 140 20.62 -19.61 4.63
CA PHE A 140 19.50 -18.85 5.24
C PHE A 140 19.31 -17.43 4.67
N GLN A 141 20.25 -16.92 3.88
CA GLN A 141 20.16 -15.59 3.29
C GLN A 141 19.00 -15.47 2.30
N ASP A 142 18.66 -16.55 1.57
CA ASP A 142 17.52 -16.58 0.64
C ASP A 142 16.19 -16.27 1.35
N VAL A 143 15.96 -16.84 2.54
CA VAL A 143 14.77 -16.55 3.36
C VAL A 143 14.72 -15.08 3.78
N THR A 144 15.88 -14.46 4.02
CA THR A 144 15.95 -13.03 4.39
C THR A 144 15.62 -12.14 3.20
N GLY A 145 16.18 -12.45 2.02
CA GLY A 145 15.84 -11.75 0.76
C GLY A 145 14.35 -11.84 0.44
N GLN A 146 13.75 -13.03 0.56
CA GLN A 146 12.31 -13.22 0.37
C GLN A 146 11.46 -12.43 1.38
N ARG A 147 11.86 -12.40 2.66
CA ARG A 147 11.15 -11.64 3.70
C ARG A 147 11.21 -10.14 3.43
N ILE A 148 12.38 -9.60 3.07
CA ILE A 148 12.52 -8.18 2.69
C ILE A 148 11.69 -7.89 1.43
N GLY A 149 11.71 -8.78 0.43
CA GLY A 149 10.88 -8.66 -0.76
C GLY A 149 9.37 -8.61 -0.43
N LYS A 150 8.90 -9.34 0.58
CA LYS A 150 7.51 -9.23 1.07
C LYS A 150 7.25 -7.85 1.68
N VAL A 151 8.16 -7.31 2.49
CA VAL A 151 8.05 -5.95 3.06
C VAL A 151 7.97 -4.90 1.95
N VAL A 152 8.83 -4.97 0.94
CA VAL A 152 8.81 -4.07 -0.23
C VAL A 152 7.47 -4.17 -0.98
N LYS A 153 6.93 -5.38 -1.19
CA LYS A 153 5.60 -5.56 -1.79
C LYS A 153 4.50 -4.90 -0.94
N THR A 154 4.57 -5.00 0.38
CA THR A 154 3.62 -4.35 1.29
C THR A 154 3.73 -2.83 1.23
N LEU A 155 4.94 -2.26 1.17
CA LEU A 155 5.14 -0.82 1.02
C LEU A 155 4.52 -0.30 -0.29
N LYS A 156 4.72 -1.01 -1.41
CA LYS A 156 4.06 -0.71 -2.70
C LYS A 156 2.53 -0.80 -2.63
N TYR A 157 2.00 -1.72 -1.82
CA TYR A 157 0.56 -1.78 -1.59
C TYR A 157 0.04 -0.56 -0.82
N ILE A 158 0.79 -0.11 0.19
CA ILE A 158 0.47 1.09 0.97
C ILE A 158 0.49 2.32 0.05
N GLU A 159 1.47 2.42 -0.85
CA GLU A 159 1.58 3.48 -1.86
C GLU A 159 0.30 3.62 -2.69
N ILE A 160 -0.20 2.49 -3.24
CA ILE A 160 -1.45 2.46 -4.03
C ILE A 160 -2.66 2.93 -3.20
N LYS A 161 -2.71 2.58 -1.92
CA LYS A 161 -3.80 3.01 -1.03
C LYS A 161 -3.73 4.50 -0.72
N ILE A 162 -2.52 5.03 -0.56
CA ILE A 162 -2.30 6.46 -0.38
C ILE A 162 -2.68 7.21 -1.65
N ASP A 163 -2.35 6.70 -2.84
CA ASP A 163 -2.80 7.29 -4.11
C ASP A 163 -4.32 7.29 -4.26
N ALA A 164 -4.99 6.20 -3.89
CA ALA A 164 -6.44 6.15 -3.88
C ALA A 164 -7.03 7.16 -2.89
N MET A 165 -6.41 7.34 -1.72
CA MET A 165 -6.82 8.35 -0.74
C MET A 165 -6.63 9.76 -1.32
N ILE A 166 -5.47 10.06 -1.90
CA ILE A 166 -5.19 11.36 -2.52
C ILE A 166 -6.14 11.64 -3.69
N SER A 167 -6.53 10.65 -4.49
CA SER A 167 -7.48 10.89 -5.59
C SER A 167 -8.91 11.18 -5.11
N VAL A 168 -9.34 10.59 -3.99
CA VAL A 168 -10.66 10.86 -3.38
C VAL A 168 -10.69 12.19 -2.60
N PHE A 169 -9.55 12.59 -2.04
CA PHE A 169 -9.45 13.72 -1.11
C PHE A 169 -8.65 14.91 -1.67
N GLY A 170 -8.08 14.80 -2.86
CA GLY A 170 -7.03 15.67 -3.44
C GLY A 170 -7.45 17.05 -3.91
N ASP A 171 -8.65 17.50 -3.57
CA ASP A 171 -9.05 18.91 -3.69
C ASP A 171 -8.98 19.65 -2.34
N MET A 172 -8.32 19.03 -1.34
CA MET A 172 -8.02 19.66 -0.07
C MET A 172 -6.81 20.59 -0.17
N GLY A 173 -7.06 21.75 -0.77
CA GLY A 173 -6.13 22.86 -0.78
C GLY A 173 -5.01 22.69 -1.79
N GLU A 174 -4.79 23.76 -2.55
CA GLU A 174 -3.68 23.93 -3.47
C GLU A 174 -2.33 23.72 -2.75
N ALA A 175 -1.86 22.48 -2.72
CA ALA A 175 -0.47 22.14 -2.43
C ALA A 175 0.06 21.35 -3.63
N GLU A 176 0.63 22.13 -4.55
CA GLU A 176 1.53 21.76 -5.65
C GLU A 176 1.19 20.53 -6.50
N LYS A 177 0.84 20.82 -7.76
CA LYS A 177 0.91 19.89 -8.89
C LYS A 177 2.34 19.39 -9.07
N ALA A 178 2.67 18.23 -8.50
CA ALA A 178 3.70 17.37 -9.09
C ALA A 178 3.08 16.62 -10.30
N PRO A 179 3.77 16.54 -11.45
CA PRO A 179 3.26 15.84 -12.61
C PRO A 179 3.10 14.34 -12.29
N ALA A 180 1.92 13.80 -12.55
CA ALA A 180 1.66 12.37 -12.47
C ALA A 180 2.62 11.63 -13.42
N ASP A 181 3.41 10.69 -12.88
CA ASP A 181 4.21 9.79 -13.68
C ASP A 181 3.28 8.84 -14.47
N PRO A 182 3.34 8.82 -15.82
CA PRO A 182 2.53 7.93 -16.65
C PRO A 182 2.86 6.44 -16.52
N SER A 183 3.78 6.04 -15.62
CA SER A 183 4.15 4.64 -15.38
C SER A 183 3.19 3.85 -14.47
N HIS A 184 2.08 4.45 -14.02
CA HIS A 184 1.11 3.87 -13.07
C HIS A 184 0.56 2.51 -13.54
N LYS A 185 1.03 1.42 -12.90
CA LYS A 185 0.57 0.06 -13.18
C LYS A 185 -0.70 -0.26 -12.40
N THR A 186 -1.72 -0.73 -13.12
CA THR A 186 -2.98 -1.19 -12.54
C THR A 186 -2.79 -2.44 -11.67
N TRP A 187 -3.65 -2.63 -10.67
CA TRP A 187 -3.73 -3.84 -9.81
C TRP A 187 -3.54 -5.16 -10.56
N LYS A 188 -4.10 -5.27 -11.78
CA LYS A 188 -3.97 -6.45 -12.65
C LYS A 188 -2.54 -6.73 -13.10
N ASP A 189 -1.69 -5.73 -13.26
CA ASP A 189 -0.31 -5.86 -13.72
C ASP A 189 0.67 -6.25 -12.60
N VAL A 190 0.28 -5.97 -11.35
CA VAL A 190 1.05 -6.35 -10.16
C VAL A 190 0.69 -7.76 -9.71
N VAL A 191 -0.60 -8.13 -9.75
CA VAL A 191 -1.08 -9.45 -9.31
C VAL A 191 -0.83 -10.56 -10.33
N SER A 192 -0.74 -10.26 -11.63
CA SER A 192 -0.43 -11.28 -12.65
C SER A 192 1.02 -11.79 -12.63
N ARG A 193 1.89 -11.23 -11.77
CA ARG A 193 3.22 -11.77 -11.45
C ARG A 193 3.26 -12.57 -10.15
N VAL A 194 2.13 -12.74 -9.47
CA VAL A 194 2.02 -13.30 -8.11
C VAL A 194 1.56 -14.76 -8.11
N ASP A 195 1.15 -15.32 -9.24
CA ASP A 195 0.45 -16.61 -9.28
C ASP A 195 1.29 -17.80 -9.78
N ASP A 196 2.62 -17.75 -9.63
CA ASP A 196 3.47 -18.86 -10.10
C ASP A 196 4.73 -19.08 -9.25
N ASP A 197 4.65 -18.82 -7.94
CA ASP A 197 5.69 -19.27 -7.02
C ASP A 197 5.05 -20.11 -5.93
N GLN A 198 5.29 -21.41 -6.01
CA GLN A 198 5.01 -22.34 -4.92
C GLN A 198 5.62 -21.72 -3.66
N THR A 199 4.75 -21.38 -2.72
CA THR A 199 5.14 -20.90 -1.39
C THR A 199 5.98 -21.97 -0.71
N LEU A 200 7.28 -21.92 -0.95
CA LEU A 200 8.28 -22.67 -0.20
C LEU A 200 8.38 -21.99 1.16
N GLU A 201 7.70 -22.59 2.12
CA GLU A 201 7.78 -22.22 3.52
C GLU A 201 9.23 -22.48 3.97
N GLY A 202 10.00 -21.41 4.15
CA GLY A 202 11.29 -21.49 4.82
C GLY A 202 11.13 -22.06 6.24
N PRO A 203 12.19 -22.60 6.85
CA PRO A 203 12.12 -23.25 8.15
C PRO A 203 11.40 -22.38 9.16
N ALA A 204 10.29 -22.90 9.68
CA ALA A 204 9.41 -22.16 10.55
C ALA A 204 10.14 -21.76 11.84
N SER A 205 9.80 -20.59 12.36
CA SER A 205 10.10 -20.21 13.74
C SER A 205 9.63 -21.36 14.65
N ASN A 206 10.47 -21.81 15.58
CA ASN A 206 10.34 -23.02 16.42
C ASN A 206 8.95 -23.42 16.98
N ASP A 207 7.93 -22.56 16.95
CA ASP A 207 6.57 -22.86 17.41
C ASP A 207 5.60 -23.33 16.30
N ASP A 208 5.87 -23.05 15.01
CA ASP A 208 5.00 -23.43 13.87
C ASP A 208 5.69 -24.39 12.88
N ALA A 209 6.79 -25.03 13.28
CA ALA A 209 7.49 -26.00 12.44
C ALA A 209 6.67 -27.29 12.29
N ILE A 210 6.30 -27.63 11.05
CA ILE A 210 5.78 -28.95 10.69
C ILE A 210 6.79 -29.98 11.21
N ARG A 211 6.35 -30.90 12.06
CA ARG A 211 7.24 -31.89 12.66
C ARG A 211 7.56 -32.94 11.62
N GLN A 212 8.77 -33.49 11.66
CA GLN A 212 9.21 -34.56 10.75
C GLN A 212 8.23 -35.75 10.73
N GLU A 213 7.60 -36.02 11.88
CA GLU A 213 6.55 -37.04 12.05
C GLU A 213 5.31 -36.79 11.16
N ASP A 214 4.96 -35.53 10.90
CA ASP A 214 3.83 -35.14 10.05
C ASP A 214 4.17 -35.26 8.56
N ILE A 215 5.46 -35.13 8.20
CA ILE A 215 5.96 -35.30 6.83
C ILE A 215 5.98 -36.78 6.47
N ASP A 216 6.48 -37.62 7.37
CA ASP A 216 6.58 -39.07 7.16
C ASP A 216 5.17 -39.69 7.01
N ALA A 217 4.16 -39.17 7.73
CA ALA A 217 2.77 -39.59 7.62
C ALA A 217 2.09 -39.27 6.27
N LEU A 218 2.69 -38.42 5.43
CA LEU A 218 2.16 -38.08 4.11
C LEU A 218 2.57 -39.08 3.01
N PHE A 219 3.61 -39.89 3.27
CA PHE A 219 4.23 -40.80 2.31
C PHE A 219 4.05 -42.29 2.65
N ASP A 220 3.38 -42.61 3.76
CA ASP A 220 2.91 -43.95 4.17
C ASP A 220 1.41 -44.16 3.86
#